data_AF-A0A529XVJ4-F1
#
_entry.id   AF-A0A529XVJ4-F1
#
_cell.length_a   1.000
_cell.length_b   1.000
_cell.length_c   1.000
_cell.angle_alpha   90.00
_cell.angle_beta   90.00
_cell.angle_gamma   90.00
#
_symmetry.space_group_name_H-M   'P 1'
#
loop_
_entity.id
_entity.type
_entity.pdbx_description
1 polymer ?
#
loop_
_entity_poly.entity_id
_entity_poly.type
_entity_poly.pdbx_seq_one_letter_code
_entity_poly.pdbx_strand_id
1 'polypeptide(L)'
;VYAIQKYLDWLKAYVPPDAQGMTFSESGPVPSQGNIAQQIFWYTAFTADMAKPGLPVVNDDGTPKWRVAPSPHGVYWKDGMKLGYQDAGSWTLLKSTPTDRAKAAWLYAQFVVSKTVDVKKSQVGLTFIRDSTIHDKSFTERAPKLGGLIEFY
;
A
#
# COMPACT_ATOMS: atom_id res chain seq x y z
N VAL A 1 29.88 -0.12 -2.46
CA VAL A 1 28.67 0.75 -2.56
C VAL A 1 27.93 0.69 -1.23
N TYR A 2 27.83 1.81 -0.50
CA TYR A 2 27.29 1.83 0.88
C TYR A 2 25.90 1.18 1.01
N ALA A 3 24.96 1.56 0.13
CA ALA A 3 23.57 1.09 0.23
C ALA A 3 23.45 -0.43 0.10
N ILE A 4 24.13 -1.02 -0.89
CA ILE A 4 24.13 -2.47 -1.10
C ILE A 4 24.77 -3.21 0.07
N GLN A 5 25.90 -2.71 0.59
CA GLN A 5 26.53 -3.33 1.75
C GLN A 5 25.62 -3.30 2.98
N LYS A 6 25.02 -2.13 3.28
CA LYS A 6 24.09 -2.01 4.41
C LYS A 6 22.86 -2.89 4.29
N TYR A 7 22.30 -3.00 3.08
CA TYR A 7 21.20 -3.91 2.81
C TYR A 7 21.60 -5.37 3.11
N LEU A 8 22.75 -5.83 2.61
CA LEU A 8 23.25 -7.18 2.85
C LEU A 8 23.54 -7.45 4.32
N ASP A 9 24.11 -6.48 5.04
CA ASP A 9 24.40 -6.59 6.47
C ASP A 9 23.09 -6.72 7.28
N TRP A 10 22.08 -5.91 6.96
CA TRP A 10 20.76 -5.98 7.61
C TRP A 10 20.03 -7.28 7.31
N LEU A 11 20.07 -7.73 6.06
CA LEU A 11 19.46 -8.98 5.62
C LEU A 11 20.03 -10.18 6.39
N LYS A 12 21.33 -10.15 6.72
CA LYS A 12 21.98 -11.20 7.52
C LYS A 12 21.73 -11.07 9.02
N ALA A 13 21.61 -9.84 9.53
CA ALA A 13 21.54 -9.60 10.97
C ALA A 13 20.13 -9.63 11.56
N TYR A 14 19.10 -9.23 10.80
CA TYR A 14 17.77 -8.94 11.36
C TYR A 14 16.60 -9.61 10.65
N VAL A 15 16.79 -10.08 9.42
CA VAL A 15 15.69 -10.62 8.61
C VAL A 15 15.60 -12.16 8.81
N PRO A 16 14.40 -12.75 8.83
CA PRO A 16 14.25 -14.21 8.87
C PRO A 16 15.08 -14.92 7.78
N PRO A 17 15.71 -16.07 8.07
CA PRO A 17 16.59 -16.76 7.11
C PRO A 17 15.92 -17.07 5.78
N ASP A 18 14.64 -17.46 5.81
CA ASP A 18 13.87 -17.85 4.64
C ASP A 18 13.56 -16.67 3.71
N ALA A 19 13.67 -15.43 4.19
CA ALA A 19 13.30 -14.24 3.43
C ALA A 19 14.20 -13.99 2.21
N GLN A 20 15.45 -14.47 2.22
CA GLN A 20 16.37 -14.28 1.09
C GLN A 20 15.91 -15.00 -0.18
N GLY A 21 15.17 -16.10 -0.03
CA GLY A 21 14.61 -16.86 -1.14
C GLY A 21 13.21 -16.41 -1.56
N MET A 22 12.58 -15.50 -0.82
CA MET A 22 11.20 -15.09 -1.08
C MET A 22 11.10 -14.21 -2.33
N THR A 23 10.11 -14.53 -3.15
CA THR A 23 9.59 -13.68 -4.21
C THR A 23 8.71 -12.56 -3.61
N PHE A 24 8.35 -11.61 -4.46
CA PHE A 24 7.43 -10.53 -4.11
C PHE A 24 6.13 -11.05 -3.46
N SER A 25 5.46 -12.00 -4.12
CA SER A 25 4.16 -12.53 -3.66
C SER A 25 4.26 -13.32 -2.36
N GLU A 26 5.43 -13.90 -2.06
CA GLU A 26 5.68 -14.61 -0.80
C GLU A 26 5.96 -13.63 0.34
N SER A 27 6.70 -12.56 0.08
CA SER A 27 7.06 -11.55 1.08
C SER A 27 5.89 -10.61 1.45
N GLY A 28 5.02 -10.28 0.49
CA GLY A 28 3.89 -9.36 0.66
C GLY A 28 2.97 -9.66 1.87
N PRO A 29 2.47 -10.90 2.05
CA PRO A 29 1.56 -11.24 3.14
C PRO A 29 2.24 -11.48 4.50
N VAL A 30 3.58 -11.57 4.56
CA VAL A 30 4.33 -11.89 5.80
C VAL A 30 3.94 -11.02 7.00
N PRO A 31 3.76 -9.69 6.88
CA PRO A 31 3.36 -8.86 8.02
C PRO A 31 2.05 -9.30 8.68
N SER A 32 1.08 -9.82 7.92
CA SER A 32 -0.22 -10.25 8.45
C SER A 32 -0.11 -11.45 9.40
N GLN A 33 0.99 -12.19 9.31
CA GLN A 33 1.26 -13.38 10.13
C GLN A 33 1.78 -13.02 11.53
N GLY A 34 2.20 -11.77 11.77
CA GLY A 34 2.66 -11.32 13.09
C GLY A 34 4.04 -11.84 13.51
N ASN A 35 4.78 -12.45 12.59
CA ASN A 35 6.10 -13.02 12.86
C ASN A 35 7.27 -12.03 12.63
N ILE A 36 6.96 -10.81 12.18
CA ILE A 36 7.94 -9.74 11.97
C ILE A 36 7.46 -8.45 12.64
N ALA A 37 8.41 -7.66 13.14
CA ALA A 37 8.12 -6.35 13.74
C ALA A 37 7.98 -5.24 12.68
N GLN A 38 8.61 -5.39 11.52
CA GLN A 38 8.65 -4.36 10.49
C GLN A 38 8.84 -4.98 9.10
N GLN A 39 8.15 -4.43 8.11
CA GLN A 39 8.44 -4.61 6.70
C GLN A 39 8.78 -3.26 6.10
N ILE A 40 9.92 -3.17 5.42
CA ILE A 40 10.31 -1.98 4.66
C ILE A 40 9.59 -2.03 3.33
N PHE A 41 9.01 -0.91 2.92
CA PHE A 41 8.30 -0.73 1.66
C PHE A 41 7.00 -1.55 1.57
N TRP A 42 5.88 -0.86 1.74
CA TRP A 42 4.54 -1.47 1.68
C TRP A 42 3.90 -1.28 0.32
N TYR A 43 3.36 -2.38 -0.21
CA TYR A 43 2.37 -2.34 -1.27
C TYR A 43 0.99 -2.35 -0.64
N THR A 44 0.23 -1.29 -0.87
CA THR A 44 -1.14 -1.13 -0.34
C THR A 44 -2.09 -2.26 -0.76
N ALA A 45 -1.75 -2.98 -1.83
CA ALA A 45 -2.45 -4.19 -2.25
C ALA A 45 -2.56 -5.28 -1.17
N PHE A 46 -1.64 -5.35 -0.21
CA PHE A 46 -1.68 -6.33 0.89
C PHE A 46 -2.28 -5.76 2.19
N THR A 47 -2.54 -4.45 2.26
CA THR A 47 -2.96 -3.79 3.51
C THR A 47 -4.35 -4.22 3.96
N ALA A 48 -5.29 -4.42 3.03
CA ALA A 48 -6.64 -4.89 3.36
C ALA A 48 -6.61 -6.26 4.04
N ASP A 49 -5.70 -7.14 3.61
CA ASP A 49 -5.54 -8.47 4.21
C ASP A 49 -5.01 -8.38 5.64
N MET A 50 -4.16 -7.40 5.95
CA MET A 50 -3.64 -7.17 7.32
C MET A 50 -4.67 -6.61 8.31
N ALA A 51 -5.80 -6.08 7.83
CA ALA A 51 -6.87 -5.51 8.66
C ALA A 51 -8.01 -6.50 8.94
N LYS A 52 -7.88 -7.76 8.50
CA LYS A 52 -8.91 -8.79 8.68
C LYS A 52 -8.99 -9.23 10.16
N PRO A 53 -10.19 -9.33 10.76
CA PRO A 53 -10.36 -9.87 12.10
C PRO A 53 -9.82 -11.29 12.25
N GLY A 54 -9.36 -11.64 13.45
CA GLY A 54 -8.84 -12.97 13.77
C GLY A 54 -7.38 -13.22 13.37
N LEU A 55 -6.72 -12.24 12.74
CA LEU A 55 -5.29 -12.30 12.48
C LEU A 55 -4.48 -11.97 13.74
N PRO A 56 -3.27 -12.54 13.90
CA PRO A 56 -2.42 -12.28 15.06
C PRO A 56 -2.04 -10.80 15.22
N VAL A 57 -2.07 -10.03 14.13
CA VAL A 57 -1.75 -8.60 14.07
C VAL A 57 -2.96 -7.68 14.24
N VAL A 58 -4.12 -8.23 14.58
CA VAL A 58 -5.35 -7.48 14.86
C VAL A 58 -5.79 -7.82 16.29
N ASN A 59 -6.21 -6.82 17.06
CA ASN A 59 -6.75 -7.00 18.40
C ASN A 59 -8.17 -7.56 18.34
N ASP A 60 -8.68 -8.08 19.46
CA ASP A 60 -10.03 -8.65 19.55
C ASP A 60 -11.13 -7.61 19.26
N ASP A 61 -10.86 -6.33 19.53
CA ASP A 61 -11.75 -5.20 19.21
C ASP A 61 -11.70 -4.76 17.72
N GLY A 62 -10.87 -5.42 16.92
CA GLY A 62 -10.66 -5.15 15.49
C GLY A 62 -9.70 -3.99 15.20
N THR A 63 -9.02 -3.42 16.20
CA THR A 63 -7.97 -2.43 15.97
C THR A 63 -6.65 -3.10 15.57
N PRO A 64 -5.84 -2.51 14.68
CA PRO A 64 -4.59 -3.10 14.26
C PRO A 64 -3.50 -2.96 15.32
N LYS A 65 -2.65 -3.99 15.46
CA LYS A 65 -1.41 -3.96 16.25
C LYS A 65 -0.23 -3.34 15.48
N TRP A 66 -0.47 -2.97 14.23
CA TRP A 66 0.51 -2.40 13.31
C TRP A 66 0.17 -0.94 13.00
N ARG A 67 1.17 -0.20 12.50
CA ARG A 67 1.00 1.16 11.97
C ARG A 67 1.78 1.37 10.68
N VAL A 68 1.22 2.17 9.78
CA VAL A 68 1.95 2.79 8.67
C VAL A 68 2.82 3.90 9.24
N ALA A 69 4.09 3.94 8.84
CA ALA A 69 5.04 4.95 9.28
C ALA A 69 5.78 5.55 8.07
N PRO A 70 6.19 6.83 8.14
CA PRO A 70 7.11 7.41 7.17
C PRO A 70 8.39 6.59 7.05
N SER A 71 8.97 6.54 5.85
CA SER A 71 10.24 5.84 5.65
C SER A 71 11.36 6.52 6.46
N PRO A 72 12.31 5.76 7.03
CA PRO A 72 13.44 6.36 7.75
C PRO A 72 14.41 7.06 6.79
N HIS A 73 15.07 8.12 7.27
CA HIS A 73 16.12 8.80 6.51
C HIS A 73 17.43 8.00 6.54
N GLY A 74 18.04 7.81 5.37
CA GLY A 74 19.38 7.24 5.26
C GLY A 74 20.47 8.28 5.46
N VAL A 75 21.72 7.83 5.65
CA VAL A 75 22.88 8.71 5.92
C VAL A 75 23.21 9.74 4.83
N TYR A 76 22.69 9.56 3.61
CA TYR A 76 22.86 10.48 2.49
C TYR A 76 21.63 11.32 2.19
N TRP A 77 20.54 11.13 2.93
CA TRP A 77 19.34 11.93 2.77
C TRP A 77 19.61 13.37 3.20
N LYS A 78 19.03 14.32 2.48
CA LYS A 78 19.08 15.76 2.76
C LYS A 78 17.69 16.35 2.55
N ASP A 79 17.42 17.47 3.23
CA ASP A 79 16.19 18.22 3.03
C ASP A 79 15.93 18.48 1.54
N GLY A 80 14.69 18.23 1.11
CA GLY A 80 14.28 18.32 -0.30
C GLY A 80 14.47 17.03 -1.12
N MET A 81 15.13 15.99 -0.59
CA MET A 81 15.18 14.69 -1.26
C MET A 81 13.86 13.92 -1.10
N LYS A 82 13.37 13.35 -2.22
CA LYS A 82 12.18 12.50 -2.25
C LYS A 82 12.36 11.28 -1.34
N LEU A 83 11.36 11.00 -0.51
CA LEU A 83 11.35 9.89 0.44
C LEU A 83 10.18 8.97 0.12
N GLY A 84 10.46 7.83 -0.52
CA GLY A 84 9.45 6.94 -1.05
C GLY A 84 8.73 7.50 -2.28
N TYR A 85 7.79 6.72 -2.83
CA TYR A 85 6.91 7.17 -3.90
C TYR A 85 5.55 6.47 -3.74
N GLN A 86 4.49 7.18 -4.11
CA GLN A 86 3.16 6.61 -4.27
C GLN A 86 2.82 6.70 -5.75
N ASP A 87 2.52 5.55 -6.35
CA ASP A 87 2.08 5.48 -7.73
C ASP A 87 0.59 5.15 -7.77
N ALA A 88 -0.16 5.94 -8.52
CA ALA A 88 -1.53 5.62 -8.88
C ALA A 88 -1.55 5.08 -10.32
N GLY A 89 -2.15 3.91 -10.51
CA GLY A 89 -2.34 3.34 -11.84
C GLY A 89 -3.11 4.30 -12.75
N SER A 90 -2.65 4.46 -13.98
CA SER A 90 -3.27 5.33 -14.98
C SER A 90 -3.87 4.54 -16.12
N TRP A 91 -5.02 4.98 -16.61
CA TRP A 91 -5.63 4.42 -17.81
C TRP A 91 -4.87 4.92 -19.05
N THR A 92 -4.30 3.99 -19.81
CA THR A 92 -3.60 4.31 -21.06
C THR A 92 -4.46 3.91 -22.26
N LEU A 93 -4.87 4.89 -23.06
CA LEU A 93 -5.57 4.67 -24.33
C LEU A 93 -4.57 4.84 -25.48
N LEU A 94 -4.29 3.77 -26.22
CA LEU A 94 -3.29 3.78 -27.28
C LEU A 94 -3.79 4.56 -28.50
N LYS A 95 -2.91 5.34 -29.13
CA LYS A 95 -3.22 6.07 -30.37
C LYS A 95 -3.70 5.17 -31.52
N SER A 96 -3.28 3.90 -31.51
CA SER A 96 -3.67 2.88 -32.51
C SER A 96 -5.04 2.26 -32.24
N THR A 97 -5.68 2.53 -31.10
CA THR A 97 -6.99 1.96 -30.77
C THR A 97 -8.06 2.61 -31.64
N PRO A 98 -8.88 1.83 -32.38
CA PRO A 98 -9.97 2.39 -33.17
C PRO A 98 -10.89 3.27 -32.33
N THR A 99 -11.32 4.40 -32.88
CA THR A 99 -12.02 5.47 -32.14
C THR A 99 -13.19 4.94 -31.30
N ASP A 100 -14.02 4.06 -31.85
CA ASP A 100 -15.20 3.55 -31.12
C ASP A 100 -14.82 2.68 -29.91
N ARG A 101 -13.74 1.91 -30.01
CA ARG A 101 -13.20 1.13 -28.88
C ARG A 101 -12.54 2.03 -27.86
N ALA A 102 -11.82 3.07 -28.30
CA ALA A 102 -11.20 4.05 -27.40
C ALA A 102 -12.26 4.81 -26.59
N LYS A 103 -13.38 5.21 -27.23
CA LYS A 103 -14.53 5.82 -26.53
C LYS A 103 -15.13 4.89 -25.49
N ALA A 104 -15.35 3.61 -25.83
CA ALA A 104 -15.87 2.63 -24.88
C ALA A 104 -14.93 2.43 -23.68
N ALA A 105 -13.62 2.28 -23.94
CA ALA A 105 -12.61 2.17 -22.87
C ALA A 105 -12.55 3.44 -22.01
N TRP A 106 -12.69 4.63 -22.61
CA TRP A 106 -12.76 5.90 -21.89
C TRP A 106 -13.99 5.97 -20.97
N LEU A 107 -15.18 5.61 -21.47
CA LEU A 107 -16.40 5.55 -20.64
C LEU A 107 -16.27 4.57 -19.48
N TYR A 108 -15.67 3.40 -19.73
CA TYR A 108 -15.41 2.43 -18.67
C TYR A 108 -14.42 2.95 -17.64
N ALA A 109 -13.34 3.61 -18.07
CA ALA A 109 -12.40 4.27 -17.17
C ALA A 109 -13.12 5.31 -16.28
N GLN A 110 -13.99 6.15 -16.86
CA GLN A 110 -14.80 7.12 -16.11
C GLN A 110 -15.69 6.44 -15.06
N PHE A 111 -16.33 5.33 -15.40
CA PHE A 111 -17.11 4.54 -14.45
C PHE A 111 -16.25 4.01 -13.29
N VAL A 112 -15.12 3.36 -13.59
CA VAL A 112 -14.24 2.74 -12.58
C VAL A 112 -13.60 3.76 -11.63
N VAL A 113 -13.36 4.98 -12.11
CA VAL A 113 -12.79 6.08 -11.29
C VAL A 113 -13.86 7.03 -10.75
N SER A 114 -15.15 6.78 -11.01
CA SER A 114 -16.25 7.56 -10.44
C SER A 114 -16.21 7.46 -8.92
N LYS A 115 -16.58 8.55 -8.23
CA LYS A 115 -16.47 8.66 -6.76
C LYS A 115 -17.13 7.48 -6.02
N THR A 116 -18.35 7.09 -6.41
CA THR A 116 -19.08 5.99 -5.76
C THR A 116 -18.37 4.65 -5.92
N VAL A 117 -17.90 4.34 -7.14
CA VAL A 117 -17.19 3.08 -7.42
C VAL A 117 -15.84 3.08 -6.73
N ASP A 118 -15.11 4.19 -6.77
CA ASP A 118 -13.79 4.32 -6.16
C ASP A 118 -13.84 4.22 -4.63
N VAL A 119 -14.81 4.85 -3.98
CA VAL A 119 -15.04 4.70 -2.52
C VAL A 119 -15.28 3.24 -2.19
N LYS A 120 -16.17 2.56 -2.93
CA LYS A 120 -16.46 1.15 -2.67
C LYS A 120 -15.22 0.27 -2.86
N LYS A 121 -14.46 0.48 -3.94
CA LYS A 121 -13.20 -0.25 -4.20
C LYS A 121 -12.17 0.00 -3.10
N SER A 122 -11.98 1.25 -2.70
CA SER A 122 -11.02 1.63 -1.65
C SER A 122 -11.45 1.04 -0.31
N GLN A 123 -12.75 0.95 -0.01
CA GLN A 123 -13.23 0.32 1.21
C GLN A 123 -12.91 -1.19 1.23
N VAL A 124 -12.77 -1.84 0.08
CA VAL A 124 -12.40 -3.26 0.00
C VAL A 124 -10.89 -3.43 -0.03
N GLY A 125 -10.20 -2.74 -0.93
CA GLY A 125 -8.79 -2.96 -1.24
C GLY A 125 -7.81 -2.05 -0.51
N LEU A 126 -8.26 -0.98 0.14
CA LEU A 126 -7.42 0.05 0.77
C LEU A 126 -6.36 0.66 -0.18
N THR A 127 -6.71 0.74 -1.47
CA THR A 127 -5.89 1.37 -2.51
C THR A 127 -6.60 2.64 -2.98
N PHE A 128 -5.97 3.79 -2.73
CA PHE A 128 -6.58 5.09 -2.98
C PHE A 128 -6.03 5.72 -4.25
N ILE A 129 -6.93 6.23 -5.10
CA ILE A 129 -6.57 6.96 -6.33
C ILE A 129 -7.22 8.35 -6.40
N ARG A 130 -8.01 8.73 -5.39
CA ARG A 130 -8.73 10.00 -5.32
C ARG A 130 -8.63 10.61 -3.93
N ASP A 131 -8.22 11.87 -3.89
CA ASP A 131 -8.24 12.69 -2.68
C ASP A 131 -9.63 12.73 -2.03
N SER A 132 -10.67 12.99 -2.84
CA SER A 132 -12.06 12.97 -2.37
C SER A 132 -12.47 11.64 -1.73
N THR A 133 -11.85 10.51 -2.10
CA THR A 133 -12.14 9.20 -1.52
C THR A 133 -11.52 9.02 -0.15
N ILE A 134 -10.27 9.46 0.04
CA ILE A 134 -9.60 9.44 1.35
C ILE A 134 -10.38 10.30 2.36
N HIS A 135 -10.88 11.46 1.91
CA HIS A 135 -11.69 12.38 2.71
C HIS A 135 -13.18 12.00 2.84
N ASP A 136 -13.59 10.83 2.35
CA ASP A 136 -14.96 10.36 2.55
C ASP A 136 -15.21 10.11 4.05
N LYS A 137 -16.39 10.51 4.55
CA LYS A 137 -16.75 10.31 5.97
C LYS A 137 -16.61 8.85 6.41
N SER A 138 -16.87 7.91 5.51
CA SER A 138 -16.72 6.48 5.79
C SER A 138 -15.28 6.06 6.11
N PHE A 139 -14.27 6.78 5.61
CA PHE A 139 -12.87 6.56 5.97
C PHE A 139 -12.47 7.28 7.24
N THR A 140 -13.02 8.46 7.52
CA THR A 140 -12.85 9.11 8.83
C THR A 140 -13.36 8.21 9.96
N GLU A 141 -14.53 7.60 9.79
CA GLU A 141 -15.12 6.68 10.77
C GLU A 141 -14.32 5.38 10.91
N ARG A 142 -13.68 4.92 9.82
CA ARG A 142 -12.92 3.67 9.79
C ARG A 142 -11.43 3.84 10.16
N ALA A 143 -10.89 5.05 10.14
CA ALA A 143 -9.47 5.35 10.35
C ALA A 143 -8.85 4.64 11.58
N PRO A 144 -9.51 4.57 12.76
CA PRO A 144 -8.98 3.86 13.93
C PRO A 144 -8.67 2.37 13.68
N LYS A 145 -9.29 1.76 12.67
CA LYS A 145 -9.10 0.35 12.29
C LYS A 145 -8.07 0.14 11.18
N LEU A 146 -7.41 1.21 10.71
CA LEU A 146 -6.53 1.19 9.54
C LEU A 146 -5.08 1.57 9.86
N GLY A 147 -4.71 1.61 11.14
CA GLY A 147 -3.30 1.64 11.54
C GLY A 147 -2.56 2.88 11.06
N GLY A 148 -3.21 4.04 11.01
CA GLY A 148 -2.60 5.27 10.52
C GLY A 148 -2.56 5.41 8.99
N LEU A 149 -3.15 4.46 8.23
CA LEU A 149 -3.13 4.51 6.77
C LEU A 149 -3.83 5.75 6.22
N ILE A 150 -4.94 6.18 6.83
CA ILE A 150 -5.70 7.35 6.34
C ILE A 150 -4.94 8.63 6.60
N GLU A 151 -4.29 8.73 7.76
CA GLU A 151 -3.47 9.87 8.17
C GLU A 151 -2.13 9.95 7.43
N PHE A 152 -1.69 8.84 6.85
CA PHE A 152 -0.49 8.79 6.01
C PHE A 152 -0.71 9.38 4.61
N TYR A 153 -1.95 9.34 4.11
CA TYR A 153 -2.34 9.98 2.85
C TYR A 153 -2.68 11.46 3.08
#